data_AF-A0A2S3ZBJ6-F1
#
_entry.id   AF-A0A2S3ZBJ6-F1
#
_cell.length_a   1.000
_cell.length_b   1.000
_cell.length_c   1.000
_cell.angle_alpha   90.00
_cell.angle_beta   90.00
_cell.angle_gamma   90.00
#
_symmetry.space_group_name_H-M   'P 1'
#
loop_
_entity.id
_entity.type
_entity.pdbx_description
1 polymer ?
#
loop_
_entity_poly.entity_id
_entity_poly.type
_entity_poly.pdbx_seq_one_letter_code
_entity_poly.pdbx_strand_id
1 'polypeptide(L)' 'MGVNSWQGVQRFLAKSYGYKGPIAGAPGTHTYKALQRWAADDGHRGTYTVPIDGVMGTKSWTGLDRATEYDFYYPGVRRQ' A
#
# COMPACT_ATOMS: atom_id res chain seq x y z
N MET A 1 -6.27 4.35 13.44
CA MET A 1 -5.82 5.48 12.60
C MET A 1 -6.96 6.48 12.45
N GLY A 2 -6.67 7.78 12.47
CA GLY A 2 -7.69 8.82 12.27
C GLY A 2 -7.97 9.11 10.80
N VAL A 3 -9.05 9.85 10.52
CA VAL A 3 -9.51 10.25 9.17
C VAL A 3 -8.39 10.92 8.38
N ASN A 4 -7.68 11.88 8.99
CA ASN A 4 -6.59 12.62 8.34
C ASN A 4 -5.42 11.72 7.92
N SER A 5 -5.10 10.70 8.73
CA SER A 5 -4.04 9.73 8.41
C SER A 5 -4.41 8.93 7.15
N TRP A 6 -5.65 8.45 7.07
CA TRP A 6 -6.13 7.70 5.92
C TRP A 6 -6.23 8.55 4.66
N GLN A 7 -6.57 9.83 4.77
CA GLN A 7 -6.54 10.74 3.63
C GLN A 7 -5.12 10.90 3.08
N GLY A 8 -4.11 11.00 3.96
CA GLY A 8 -2.70 11.02 3.56
C GLY A 8 -2.30 9.77 2.77
N VAL A 9 -2.65 8.60 3.30
CA VAL A 9 -2.41 7.30 2.63
C VAL A 9 -3.13 7.24 1.28
N GLN A 10 -4.41 7.63 1.22
CA GLN A 10 -5.18 7.63 -0.03
C GLN A 10 -4.57 8.56 -1.10
N ARG A 11 -4.04 9.72 -0.71
CA ARG A 11 -3.32 10.63 -1.63
C ARG A 11 -2.03 10.02 -2.17
N PHE A 12 -1.25 9.37 -1.31
CA PHE A 12 -0.04 8.65 -1.71
C PHE A 12 -0.38 7.53 -2.72
N LEU A 13 -1.39 6.72 -2.41
CA LEU A 13 -1.85 5.64 -3.27
C LEU A 13 -2.44 6.13 -4.61
N ALA A 14 -3.05 7.31 -4.63
CA ALA A 14 -3.56 7.93 -5.87
C ALA A 14 -2.43 8.34 -6.81
N LYS A 15 -1.26 8.69 -6.28
CA LYS A 15 -0.13 9.17 -7.07
C LYS A 15 0.55 8.06 -7.88
N SER A 16 0.71 6.87 -7.29
CA SER A 16 1.55 5.81 -7.89
C SER A 16 0.91 4.42 -7.95
N TYR A 17 -0.16 4.14 -7.19
CA TYR A 17 -0.68 2.77 -7.01
C TYR A 17 -2.12 2.58 -7.51
N GLY A 18 -2.58 3.50 -8.37
CA GLY A 18 -3.85 3.36 -9.09
C GLY A 18 -5.09 3.43 -8.21
N TYR A 19 -5.02 4.15 -7.09
CA TYR A 19 -6.21 4.44 -6.28
C TYR A 19 -7.15 5.37 -7.05
N LYS A 20 -8.38 4.91 -7.30
CA LYS A 20 -9.46 5.65 -8.00
C LYS A 20 -10.64 5.99 -7.09
N GLY A 21 -10.55 5.66 -5.80
CA GLY A 21 -11.61 5.93 -4.82
C GLY A 21 -11.57 7.36 -4.29
N PRO A 22 -12.60 7.78 -3.55
CA PRO A 22 -12.63 9.10 -2.91
C PRO A 22 -11.60 9.21 -1.78
N ILE A 23 -11.02 10.40 -1.57
CA ILE A 23 -10.14 10.68 -0.42
C ILE A 23 -11.03 11.02 0.79
N ALA A 24 -11.76 10.02 1.28
CA ALA A 24 -12.75 10.17 2.35
C ALA A 24 -12.16 9.93 3.76
N GLY A 25 -10.91 9.49 3.87
CA GLY A 25 -10.29 9.13 5.15
C GLY A 25 -10.87 7.88 5.81
N ALA A 26 -11.76 7.16 5.11
CA ALA A 26 -12.19 5.82 5.45
C ALA A 26 -11.61 4.85 4.41
N PRO A 27 -10.88 3.81 4.83
CA PRO A 27 -10.41 2.78 3.91
C PRO A 27 -11.57 1.91 3.44
N GLY A 28 -11.63 1.66 2.13
CA GLY A 28 -12.56 0.70 1.53
C GLY A 28 -11.84 -0.22 0.55
N THR A 29 -12.59 -1.03 -0.19
CA THR A 29 -12.05 -2.02 -1.15
C THR A 29 -11.04 -1.41 -2.13
N HIS A 30 -11.30 -0.20 -2.64
CA HIS A 30 -10.35 0.48 -3.52
C HIS A 30 -9.05 0.88 -2.82
N THR A 31 -9.12 1.28 -1.55
CA THR A 31 -7.95 1.63 -0.73
C THR A 31 -7.12 0.38 -0.50
N TYR A 32 -7.75 -0.74 -0.12
CA TYR A 32 -7.06 -2.00 0.10
C TYR A 32 -6.43 -2.56 -1.16
N LYS A 33 -7.11 -2.51 -2.32
CA LYS A 33 -6.49 -2.91 -3.60
C LYS A 33 -5.25 -2.07 -3.93
N ALA A 34 -5.29 -0.76 -3.65
CA ALA A 34 -4.13 0.10 -3.89
C ALA A 34 -2.99 -0.17 -2.90
N LEU A 35 -3.29 -0.45 -1.63
CA LEU A 35 -2.29 -0.89 -0.64
C LEU A 35 -1.65 -2.22 -1.03
N GLN A 36 -2.44 -3.18 -1.50
CA GLN A 36 -1.94 -4.47 -1.99
C GLN A 36 -1.05 -4.30 -3.22
N ARG A 37 -1.37 -3.37 -4.13
CA ARG A 37 -0.49 -3.02 -5.25
C ARG A 37 0.82 -2.38 -4.81
N TRP A 38 0.77 -1.51 -3.80
CA TRP A 38 1.97 -0.95 -3.21
C TRP A 38 2.84 -2.04 -2.59
N ALA A 39 2.24 -2.96 -1.83
CA ALA A 39 2.96 -4.11 -1.29
C ALA A 39 3.50 -5.09 -2.35
N ALA A 40 2.84 -5.16 -3.51
CA ALA A 40 3.25 -5.95 -4.67
C ALA A 40 4.31 -5.27 -5.55
N ASP A 41 4.70 -4.03 -5.25
CA ASP A 41 5.67 -3.29 -6.04
C ASP A 41 7.04 -4.00 -6.00
N ASP A 42 7.60 -4.27 -7.18
CA ASP A 42 8.82 -5.10 -7.33
C ASP A 42 10.03 -4.49 -6.59
N GLY A 43 9.98 -3.16 -6.37
CA GLY A 43 10.95 -2.40 -5.59
C GLY A 43 11.12 -2.86 -4.13
N HIS A 44 10.16 -3.59 -3.54
CA HIS A 44 10.20 -4.06 -2.15
C HIS A 44 10.74 -5.49 -1.99
N ARG A 45 11.49 -5.99 -2.99
CA ARG A 45 12.04 -7.37 -3.04
C ARG A 45 10.98 -8.47 -3.19
N GLY A 46 9.92 -8.19 -3.95
CA GLY A 46 9.16 -9.22 -4.69
C GLY A 46 8.58 -10.42 -3.91
N THR A 47 8.28 -10.30 -2.61
CA THR A 47 7.71 -11.44 -1.84
C THR A 47 6.19 -11.41 -1.71
N TYR A 48 5.54 -10.35 -2.16
CA TYR A 48 4.09 -10.21 -2.07
C TYR A 48 3.40 -10.90 -3.25
N THR A 49 3.04 -12.17 -3.04
CA THR A 49 2.39 -13.04 -4.04
C THR A 49 0.89 -13.21 -3.80
N VAL A 50 0.32 -12.48 -2.84
CA VAL A 50 -1.10 -12.58 -2.45
C VAL A 50 -1.97 -11.81 -3.45
N PRO A 51 -3.17 -12.31 -3.82
CA PRO A 51 -4.04 -11.64 -4.78
C PRO A 51 -4.41 -10.21 -4.38
N ILE A 52 -4.55 -9.34 -5.38
CA ILE A 52 -5.11 -7.99 -5.21
C ILE A 52 -6.64 -8.10 -5.23
N ASP A 53 -7.20 -8.63 -4.15
CA ASP A 53 -8.64 -8.86 -3.98
C ASP A 53 -9.38 -7.70 -3.28
N GLY A 54 -8.64 -6.79 -2.65
CA GLY A 54 -9.18 -5.71 -1.84
C GLY A 54 -9.63 -6.14 -0.44
N VAL A 55 -9.23 -7.32 0.00
CA VAL A 55 -9.45 -7.86 1.34
C VAL A 55 -8.12 -7.97 2.04
N MET A 56 -7.93 -7.22 3.12
CA MET A 56 -6.67 -7.23 3.86
C MET A 56 -6.62 -8.39 4.85
N GLY A 57 -6.08 -9.54 4.41
CA GLY A 57 -5.74 -10.65 5.29
C GLY A 57 -4.37 -10.45 5.97
N THR A 58 -3.99 -11.36 6.87
CA THR A 58 -2.70 -11.30 7.58
C THR A 58 -1.51 -11.17 6.64
N LYS A 59 -1.49 -11.95 5.54
CA LYS A 59 -0.43 -11.86 4.53
C LYS A 59 -0.39 -10.48 3.84
N SER A 60 -1.56 -9.86 3.64
CA SER A 60 -1.67 -8.49 3.10
C SER A 60 -1.03 -7.46 4.02
N TRP A 61 -1.29 -7.56 5.32
CA TRP A 61 -0.68 -6.67 6.31
C TRP A 61 0.82 -6.89 6.43
N THR A 62 1.31 -8.14 6.42
CA THR A 62 2.76 -8.42 6.45
C THR A 62 3.48 -7.85 5.22
N GLY A 63 2.86 -7.95 4.03
CA GLY A 63 3.40 -7.32 2.83
C GLY A 63 3.46 -5.80 2.93
N LEU A 64 2.38 -5.19 3.43
CA LEU A 64 2.29 -3.76 3.61
C LEU A 64 3.33 -3.23 4.62
N ASP A 65 3.54 -3.95 5.72
CA ASP A 65 4.53 -3.61 6.73
C ASP A 65 5.94 -3.58 6.13
N ARG A 66 6.31 -4.61 5.35
CA ARG A 66 7.58 -4.65 4.62
C ARG A 66 7.73 -3.52 3.60
N ALA A 67 6.68 -3.21 2.84
CA ALA A 67 6.70 -2.09 1.90
C ALA A 67 6.93 -0.75 2.62
N THR A 68 6.30 -0.58 3.78
CA THR A 68 6.48 0.59 4.63
C THR A 68 7.92 0.68 5.17
N GLU A 69 8.45 -0.43 5.68
CA GLU A 69 9.83 -0.51 6.15
C GLU A 69 10.82 -0.16 5.03
N TYR A 70 10.61 -0.70 3.82
CA TYR A 70 11.50 -0.44 2.69
C TYR A 70 11.48 1.02 2.24
N ASP A 71 10.29 1.62 2.08
CA ASP A 71 10.15 2.96 1.52
C ASP A 71 10.49 4.07 2.50
N PHE A 72 10.22 3.88 3.79
CA PHE A 72 10.38 4.93 4.78
C PHE A 72 11.61 4.74 5.69
N TYR A 73 12.07 3.50 5.89
CA TYR A 73 13.18 3.19 6.79
C TYR A 73 14.48 2.85 6.04
N TYR A 74 14.41 2.30 4.83
CA TYR A 74 15.58 1.96 4.00
C TYR A 74 15.57 2.58 2.58
N PRO A 75 15.54 3.91 2.44
CA PRO A 75 15.33 4.59 1.16
C PRO A 75 16.43 4.34 0.08
N GLY A 76 17.60 3.82 0.46
CA GLY A 76 18.74 3.60 -0.45
C GLY A 76 18.77 2.24 -1.18
N VAL A 77 17.81 1.35 -0.95
CA VAL A 77 17.86 -0.04 -1.44
C VAL A 77 16.88 -0.28 -2.62
N ARG A 78 16.18 0.76 -3.09
CA ARG A 78 15.34 0.65 -4.30
C ARG A 78 16.24 0.31 -5.50
N ARG A 79 16.06 -0.87 -6.10
CA ARG A 79 16.78 -1.25 -7.33
C ARG A 79 16.39 -0.27 -8.44
N GLN A 80 17.41 0.32 -9.08
CA GLN A 80 17.27 1.00 -10.36
C GLN A 80 16.95 0.01 -11.48
#